data_AF-A0A6V8PHS6-F1
#
_entry.id   AF-A0A6V8PHS6-F1
#
_cell.length_a   1.000
_cell.length_b   1.000
_cell.length_c   1.000
_cell.angle_alpha   90.00
_cell.angle_beta   90.00
_cell.angle_gamma   90.00
#
_symmetry.space_group_name_H-M   'P 1'
#
loop_
_entity.id
_entity.type
_entity.pdbx_description
1 polymer ?
#
loop_
_entity_poly.entity_id
_entity_poly.type
_entity_poly.pdbx_seq_one_letter_code
_entity_poly.pdbx_strand_id
1 'polypeptide(L)' 'EKAKKGELEGLKMHKGKLQRKKYLIAKKEKSNNIIFYMIGTHENFYRELKKYLREVE' A
#
# COMPACT_ATOMS: atom_id res chain seq x y z
N GLU A 1 -11.74 12.16 -2.40
CA GLU A 1 -10.81 11.17 -1.79
C GLU A 1 -9.94 11.88 -0.75
N LYS A 2 -9.83 11.36 0.49
CA LYS A 2 -8.98 12.01 1.52
C LYS A 2 -7.51 11.81 1.17
N ALA A 3 -6.77 12.92 1.00
CA ALA A 3 -5.33 12.90 0.85
C ALA A 3 -4.70 12.22 2.07
N LYS A 4 -3.91 11.17 1.84
CA LYS A 4 -3.10 10.56 2.90
C LYS A 4 -1.90 11.45 3.14
N LYS A 5 -1.76 11.94 4.37
CA LYS A 5 -0.66 12.83 4.78
C LYS A 5 0.58 12.01 5.19
N GLY A 6 1.78 12.52 4.90
CA GLY A 6 3.07 11.98 5.36
C GLY A 6 3.63 10.89 4.44
N GLU A 7 4.32 9.88 5.03
CA GLU A 7 4.99 8.77 4.31
C GLU A 7 4.05 7.95 3.40
N LEU A 8 2.74 8.08 3.56
CA LEU A 8 1.72 7.40 2.75
C LEU A 8 1.15 8.27 1.62
N GLU A 9 1.73 9.45 1.39
CA GLU A 9 1.30 10.38 0.35
C GLU A 9 1.60 9.82 -1.05
N GLY A 10 0.60 9.87 -1.93
CA GLY A 10 0.66 9.27 -3.27
C GLY A 10 0.48 7.74 -3.31
N LEU A 11 0.40 7.04 -2.17
CA LEU A 11 0.16 5.60 -2.11
C LEU A 11 -1.35 5.25 -2.11
N LYS A 12 -1.80 4.61 -3.18
CA LYS A 12 -3.14 4.05 -3.32
C LYS A 12 -3.19 2.61 -2.80
N MET A 13 -4.25 2.29 -2.04
CA MET A 13 -4.45 0.94 -1.51
C MET A 13 -5.55 0.26 -2.29
N HIS A 14 -5.23 -0.84 -2.95
CA HIS A 14 -6.22 -1.70 -3.56
C HIS A 14 -6.60 -2.82 -2.60
N LYS A 15 -7.90 -3.00 -2.35
CA LYS A 15 -8.41 -4.09 -1.51
C LYS A 15 -8.95 -5.18 -2.41
N GLY A 16 -8.28 -6.32 -2.43
CA GLY A 16 -8.72 -7.51 -3.16
C GLY A 16 -9.24 -8.58 -2.21
N LYS A 17 -10.15 -9.43 -2.67
CA LYS A 17 -10.40 -10.72 -2.02
C LYS A 17 -9.74 -11.79 -2.87
N LEU A 18 -8.87 -12.58 -2.25
CA LEU A 18 -8.34 -13.78 -2.87
C LEU A 18 -8.82 -14.96 -2.04
N GLN A 19 -9.71 -15.74 -2.63
CA GLN A 19 -10.47 -16.80 -1.95
C GLN A 19 -11.22 -16.27 -0.72
N ARG A 20 -10.91 -16.79 0.48
CA ARG A 20 -11.54 -16.44 1.76
C ARG A 20 -10.82 -15.29 2.50
N LYS A 21 -9.68 -14.82 2.01
CA LYS A 21 -8.87 -13.79 2.69
C LYS A 21 -8.92 -12.45 1.95
N LYS A 22 -8.96 -11.37 2.73
CA LYS A 22 -8.87 -10.00 2.22
C LYS A 22 -7.41 -9.58 2.17
N TYR A 23 -6.97 -9.13 1.00
CA TYR A 23 -5.63 -8.64 0.75
C TYR A 23 -5.65 -7.14 0.50
N LEU A 24 -4.58 -6.49 0.94
CA LEU A 24 -4.26 -5.11 0.67
C LEU A 24 -3.02 -5.06 -0.22
N ILE A 25 -3.08 -4.20 -1.22
CA ILE A 25 -1.96 -3.92 -2.11
C ILE A 25 -1.68 -2.43 -2.04
N ALA A 26 -0.46 -2.09 -1.66
CA ALA A 26 0.08 -0.74 -1.70
C ALA A 26 0.70 -0.50 -3.08
N LYS A 27 0.15 0.48 -3.82
CA LYS A 27 0.67 0.89 -5.12
C LYS A 27 0.83 2.40 -5.22
N LYS A 28 1.80 2.86 -6.01
CA LYS A 28 1.94 4.24 -6.43
C LYS A 28 1.80 4.28 -7.94
N GLU A 29 0.87 5.10 -8.41
CA GLU A 29 0.67 5.32 -9.84
C GLU A 29 1.56 6.49 -10.26
N LYS A 30 2.47 6.23 -11.22
CA LYS A 30 3.22 7.23 -11.97
C LYS A 30 2.66 7.26 -13.40
N SER A 31 2.93 8.33 -14.15
CA SER A 31 2.28 8.61 -15.45
C SER A 31 2.16 7.41 -16.39
N ASN A 32 3.21 6.59 -16.53
CA ASN A 32 3.20 5.38 -17.37
C ASN A 32 3.45 4.08 -16.60
N ASN A 33 3.59 4.11 -15.28
CA ASN A 33 4.05 2.96 -14.51
C ASN A 33 3.27 2.81 -13.21
N ILE A 34 3.00 1.57 -12.83
CA ILE A 34 2.44 1.24 -11.52
C ILE A 34 3.56 0.58 -10.71
N ILE A 35 3.95 1.22 -9.61
CA ILE A 35 4.93 0.68 -8.68
C ILE A 35 4.16 -0.01 -7.55
N PHE A 36 4.39 -1.30 -7.38
CA PHE A 36 3.86 -2.09 -6.26
C PHE A 36 4.88 -2.07 -5.12
N TYR A 37 4.43 -1.68 -3.93
CA TYR A 37 5.27 -1.58 -2.74
C TYR A 37 5.13 -2.79 -1.83
N MET A 38 3.89 -3.20 -1.54
CA MET A 38 3.63 -4.30 -0.60
C MET A 38 2.27 -4.95 -0.89
N ILE A 39 2.20 -6.27 -0.70
CA ILE A 39 0.95 -7.04 -0.67
C ILE A 39 0.89 -7.83 0.64
N GLY A 40 -0.26 -7.82 1.30
CA GLY A 40 -0.45 -8.53 2.56
C GLY A 40 -1.91 -8.62 2.98
N THR A 41 -2.18 -9.27 4.11
CA THR A 41 -3.53 -9.30 4.71
C THR A 41 -3.82 -7.96 5.40
N HIS A 42 -5.00 -7.81 6.02
CA HIS A 42 -5.33 -6.57 6.74
C HIS A 42 -4.58 -6.41 8.08
N GLU A 43 -4.16 -7.50 8.70
CA GLU A 43 -3.48 -7.48 10.00
C GLU A 43 -2.09 -6.87 9.83
N ASN A 44 -1.76 -5.87 10.67
CA ASN A 44 -0.47 -5.15 10.71
C ASN A 44 0.04 -4.48 9.41
N PHE A 45 -0.67 -4.62 8.29
CA PHE A 45 -0.24 -4.12 6.97
C PHE A 45 0.20 -2.66 6.95
N TYR A 46 -0.56 -1.74 7.56
CA TYR A 46 -0.19 -0.33 7.57
C TYR A 46 1.06 -0.05 8.41
N ARG A 47 1.29 -0.83 9.47
CA ARG A 47 2.47 -0.68 10.34
C ARG A 47 3.72 -1.17 9.60
N GLU A 48 3.62 -2.34 8.98
CA GLU A 48 4.72 -2.92 8.20
C GLU A 48 5.02 -2.08 6.95
N LEU A 49 3.99 -1.60 6.25
CA LEU A 49 4.16 -0.70 5.10
C LEU A 49 4.89 0.59 5.50
N LYS A 50 4.52 1.22 6.61
CA LYS A 50 5.23 2.42 7.09
C LYS A 50 6.67 2.11 7.44
N LYS A 51 6.94 0.99 8.13
CA LYS A 51 8.31 0.58 8.46
C LYS A 51 9.13 0.37 7.18
N TYR A 52 8.59 -0.36 6.20
CA TYR A 52 9.21 -0.59 4.91
C TYR A 52 9.54 0.73 4.19
N LEU A 53 8.62 1.69 4.19
CA LEU A 53 8.85 2.98 3.54
C LEU A 53 9.97 3.78 4.20
N ARG A 54 10.15 3.69 5.53
CA ARG A 54 11.29 4.32 6.24
C ARG A 54 12.64 3.68 5.96
N GLU A 55 12.62 2.39 5.62
CA GLU A 55 13.87 1.65 5.34
C GLU A 55 14.29 1.79 3.87
N VAL A 56 13.36 2.16 2.98
CA VAL A 56 13.58 2.20 1.52
C VAL A 56 13.61 3.60 0.93
N GLU A 57 12.93 4.60 1.52
CA GLU A 57 13.08 6.04 1.19
C GLU A 57 14.08 6.72 2.13
#